data_AF-A0A0D3JUE9-F1
#
_entry.id   AF-A0A0D3JUE9-F1
#
_cell.length_a   1.000
_cell.length_b   1.000
_cell.length_c   1.000
_cell.angle_alpha   90.00
_cell.angle_beta   90.00
_cell.angle_gamma   90.00
#
_symmetry.space_group_name_H-M   'P 1'
#
loop_
_entity.id
_entity.type
_entity.pdbx_description
1 polymer ?
#
loop_
_entity_poly.entity_id
_entity_poly.type
_entity_poly.pdbx_seq_one_letter_code
_entity_poly.pdbx_strand_id
1 'polypeptide(L)'
;MWLLPAASLAFASPRSCPGKAGRHSIQPVASVERICEADSLAGRIEDAVCSVYGAEKTARVRASLAELAAGREHREVLDPSHPLMVQEATSYVAGLPATAWHDASLHKWARKLEDKWQVVRDELAAWLADSERLAAQGSGVWAATAPGTYGPGWKTLPLCDRTVWDDTNAALFPRTCELLHSAKVPVVEAFFSSMAPRSTIAPHSDGCNFVLTAHLGLVVPEGCELNVGGERRPWADGKAMLFDTSILHEARNDADSTRYVLMLRVYHPGLSALERKAMQLVFDTLDEPELLADPAALREYDARRRALEAASRAPWEQALAAGKRKGAKGGKAKGRRR
;
A
#
# COMPACT_ATOMS: atom_id res chain seq x y z
N MET A 1 -0.66 -1.22 14.74
CA MET A 1 -0.25 -0.02 13.96
C MET A 1 -0.22 -0.48 12.52
N TRP A 2 -1.38 -0.48 11.88
CA TRP A 2 -1.57 -1.04 10.54
C TRP A 2 -1.03 -0.06 9.49
N LEU A 3 -0.46 -0.62 8.42
CA LEU A 3 -0.36 -0.06 7.06
C LEU A 3 -0.64 1.45 7.04
N LEU A 4 0.41 2.29 7.06
CA LEU A 4 0.40 3.76 7.13
C LEU A 4 -0.94 4.39 7.59
N PRO A 5 -1.02 5.02 8.78
CA PRO A 5 -2.28 5.55 9.28
C PRO A 5 -2.90 6.49 8.25
N ALA A 6 -3.98 6.03 7.60
CA ALA A 6 -4.96 6.92 7.01
C ALA A 6 -5.37 7.89 8.13
N ALA A 7 -5.26 9.18 7.86
CA ALA A 7 -5.49 10.23 8.83
C ALA A 7 -6.83 10.01 9.56
N SER A 8 -6.74 9.91 10.89
CA SER A 8 -7.82 9.97 11.87
C SER A 8 -8.92 8.89 11.78
N LEU A 9 -8.89 7.96 12.73
CA LEU A 9 -9.89 7.85 13.80
C LEU A 9 -9.28 7.06 14.97
N ALA A 10 -9.40 7.64 16.17
CA ALA A 10 -8.79 7.14 17.38
C ALA A 10 -9.37 5.78 17.80
N PHE A 11 -8.50 4.81 18.08
CA PHE A 11 -8.83 3.74 19.02
C PHE A 11 -7.72 3.61 20.06
N ALA A 12 -8.17 3.59 21.31
CA ALA A 12 -7.37 3.59 22.50
C ALA A 12 -6.32 2.47 22.48
N SER A 13 -5.11 2.85 22.87
CA SER A 13 -4.03 1.95 23.24
C SER A 13 -4.55 0.88 24.21
N PRO A 14 -4.40 -0.43 23.93
CA PRO A 14 -4.51 -1.41 24.99
C PRO A 14 -3.37 -1.13 25.97
N ARG A 15 -3.73 -1.01 27.24
CA ARG A 15 -2.78 -0.93 28.35
C ARG A 15 -1.67 -1.95 28.14
N SER A 16 -0.44 -1.50 28.31
CA SER A 16 0.77 -2.31 28.36
C SER A 16 0.56 -3.56 29.21
N CYS A 17 0.47 -4.72 28.57
CA CYS A 17 0.77 -6.00 29.20
C CYS A 17 2.27 -6.28 28.94
N PRO A 18 3.10 -6.52 29.97
CA PRO A 18 4.47 -6.92 29.78
C PRO A 18 4.50 -8.43 29.46
N GLY A 19 4.16 -8.78 28.23
CA GLY A 19 4.34 -10.12 27.68
C GLY A 19 5.37 -10.03 26.55
N LYS A 20 6.49 -10.74 26.65
CA LYS A 20 7.46 -10.84 25.56
C LYS A 20 6.73 -11.44 24.34
N ALA A 21 6.65 -10.70 23.23
CA ALA A 21 6.16 -11.23 21.96
C ALA A 21 7.01 -12.46 21.58
N GLY A 22 6.36 -13.63 21.50
CA GLY A 22 7.01 -14.88 21.12
C GLY A 22 7.37 -14.85 19.63
N ARG A 23 8.66 -15.00 19.31
CA ARG A 23 9.18 -15.06 17.94
C ARG A 23 9.12 -16.51 17.45
N HIS A 24 8.31 -16.79 16.42
CA HIS A 24 8.15 -18.14 15.87
C HIS A 24 8.01 -18.13 14.34
N SER A 25 8.42 -19.23 13.69
CA SER A 25 8.16 -19.48 12.26
C SER A 25 6.80 -20.17 12.11
N ILE A 26 5.91 -19.60 11.30
CA ILE A 26 4.54 -20.09 11.13
C ILE A 26 4.53 -21.19 10.07
N GLN A 27 4.03 -22.37 10.45
CA GLN A 27 3.86 -23.51 9.53
C GLN A 27 2.52 -23.40 8.77
N PRO A 28 2.41 -23.91 7.54
CA PRO A 28 1.15 -23.91 6.81
C PRO A 28 0.11 -24.78 7.52
N VAL A 29 -1.09 -24.23 7.74
CA VAL A 29 -2.22 -24.94 8.35
C VAL A 29 -3.25 -25.25 7.27
N ALA A 30 -3.67 -26.52 7.19
CA ALA A 30 -4.83 -26.96 6.42
C ALA A 30 -5.89 -27.49 7.40
N SER A 31 -6.47 -26.61 8.22
CA SER A 31 -7.56 -26.98 9.13
C SER A 31 -8.86 -26.30 8.73
N VAL A 32 -9.92 -27.11 8.60
CA VAL A 32 -11.31 -26.62 8.47
C VAL A 32 -11.86 -26.19 9.83
N GLU A 33 -11.24 -26.68 10.92
CA GLU A 33 -11.57 -26.32 12.29
C GLU A 33 -11.25 -24.85 12.58
N ARG A 34 -12.11 -24.22 13.38
CA ARG A 34 -11.92 -22.86 13.92
C ARG A 34 -10.56 -22.75 14.63
N ILE A 35 -9.86 -21.64 14.41
CA ILE A 35 -8.51 -21.40 14.95
C ILE A 35 -8.57 -20.35 16.07
N CYS A 36 -9.35 -19.30 15.90
CA CYS A 36 -9.51 -18.20 16.84
C CYS A 36 -10.53 -18.53 17.94
N GLU A 37 -10.40 -17.90 19.11
CA GLU A 37 -11.38 -18.05 20.19
C GLU A 37 -12.75 -17.49 19.77
N ALA A 38 -13.82 -18.28 19.95
CA ALA A 38 -15.14 -18.03 19.35
C ALA A 38 -15.74 -16.64 19.67
N ASP A 39 -15.66 -16.21 20.93
CA ASP A 39 -16.26 -14.94 21.37
C ASP A 39 -15.32 -13.73 21.20
N SER A 40 -14.10 -13.95 20.71
CA SER A 40 -13.15 -12.88 20.40
C SER A 40 -13.53 -12.17 19.09
N LEU A 41 -13.05 -10.93 18.92
CA LEU A 41 -13.16 -10.23 17.64
C LEU A 41 -12.58 -11.07 16.49
N ALA A 42 -11.42 -11.70 16.70
CA ALA A 42 -10.76 -12.53 15.71
C ALA A 42 -11.58 -13.80 15.37
N GLY A 43 -12.29 -14.39 16.34
CA GLY A 43 -13.21 -15.51 16.11
C GLY A 43 -14.40 -15.11 15.24
N ARG A 44 -14.98 -13.94 15.52
CA ARG A 44 -16.08 -13.39 14.70
C ARG A 44 -15.64 -13.05 13.27
N ILE A 45 -14.43 -12.50 13.10
CA ILE A 45 -13.85 -12.24 11.78
C ILE A 45 -13.56 -13.56 11.03
N GLU A 46 -13.02 -14.56 11.72
CA GLU A 46 -12.80 -15.88 11.15
C GLU A 46 -14.12 -16.52 10.67
N ASP A 47 -15.17 -16.46 11.49
CA ASP A 47 -16.50 -16.95 11.13
C ASP A 47 -17.05 -16.20 9.90
N ALA A 48 -16.88 -14.89 9.83
CA ALA A 48 -17.25 -14.09 8.67
C ALA A 48 -16.49 -14.52 7.40
N VAL A 49 -15.16 -14.65 7.46
CA VAL A 49 -14.32 -15.15 6.37
C VAL A 49 -14.76 -16.54 5.90
N CYS A 50 -15.04 -17.45 6.84
CA CYS A 50 -15.52 -18.79 6.52
C CYS A 50 -16.90 -18.76 5.87
N SER A 51 -17.81 -17.91 6.35
CA SER A 51 -19.17 -17.79 5.80
C SER A 51 -19.19 -17.26 4.36
N VAL A 52 -18.28 -16.32 4.03
CA VAL A 52 -18.24 -15.67 2.72
C VAL A 52 -17.40 -16.48 1.71
N TYR A 53 -16.29 -17.05 2.14
CA TYR A 53 -15.28 -17.63 1.23
C TYR A 53 -14.94 -19.10 1.47
N GLY A 54 -15.43 -19.69 2.57
CA GLY A 54 -15.15 -21.07 2.97
C GLY A 54 -13.81 -21.23 3.69
N ALA A 55 -13.78 -22.16 4.66
CA ALA A 55 -12.65 -22.35 5.58
C ALA A 55 -11.37 -22.91 4.91
N GLU A 56 -11.51 -23.86 4.00
CA GLU A 56 -10.37 -24.56 3.37
C GLU A 56 -9.54 -23.62 2.50
N LYS A 57 -10.19 -22.86 1.60
CA LYS A 57 -9.51 -21.98 0.66
C LYS A 57 -8.98 -20.68 1.30
N THR A 58 -9.32 -20.43 2.56
CA THR A 58 -8.87 -19.26 3.33
C THR A 58 -7.99 -19.64 4.52
N ALA A 59 -7.57 -20.91 4.63
CA ALA A 59 -6.84 -21.42 5.78
C ALA A 59 -5.58 -20.59 6.13
N ARG A 60 -4.82 -20.14 5.13
CA ARG A 60 -3.62 -19.29 5.34
C ARG A 60 -3.97 -17.90 5.88
N VAL A 61 -5.07 -17.30 5.44
CA VAL A 61 -5.56 -15.99 5.93
C VAL A 61 -6.08 -16.13 7.36
N ARG A 62 -6.82 -17.22 7.66
CA ARG A 62 -7.32 -17.52 9.00
C ARG A 62 -6.18 -17.77 10.00
N ALA A 63 -5.17 -18.53 9.59
CA ALA A 63 -3.97 -18.72 10.40
C ALA A 63 -3.25 -17.39 10.66
N SER A 64 -3.09 -16.55 9.63
CA SER A 64 -2.51 -15.20 9.79
C SER A 64 -3.26 -14.35 10.82
N LEU A 65 -4.59 -14.33 10.75
CA LEU A 65 -5.46 -13.63 11.70
C LEU A 65 -5.30 -14.16 13.12
N ALA A 66 -5.21 -15.48 13.30
CA ALA A 66 -5.05 -16.09 14.62
C ALA A 66 -3.72 -15.73 15.28
N GLU A 67 -2.63 -15.75 14.52
CA GLU A 67 -1.29 -15.36 15.00
C GLU A 67 -1.26 -13.90 15.45
N LEU A 68 -1.81 -13.03 14.60
CA LEU A 68 -1.99 -11.61 14.89
C LEU A 68 -2.84 -11.38 16.15
N ALA A 69 -3.98 -12.06 16.27
CA ALA A 69 -4.89 -11.92 17.40
C ALA A 69 -4.24 -12.36 18.72
N ALA A 70 -3.32 -13.32 18.64
CA ALA A 70 -2.53 -13.76 19.79
C ALA A 70 -1.30 -12.87 20.08
N GLY A 71 -1.10 -11.79 19.31
CA GLY A 71 0.05 -10.90 19.46
C GLY A 71 1.39 -11.55 19.12
N ARG A 72 1.38 -12.61 18.29
CA ARG A 72 2.59 -13.27 17.82
C ARG A 72 3.09 -12.58 16.55
N GLU A 73 4.40 -12.36 16.50
CA GLU A 73 5.07 -11.75 15.36
C GLU A 73 5.94 -12.80 14.68
N HIS A 74 5.82 -12.88 13.37
CA HIS A 74 6.72 -13.67 12.56
C HIS A 74 8.09 -13.00 12.52
N ARG A 75 9.13 -13.80 12.78
CA ARG A 75 10.51 -13.38 12.56
C ARG A 75 11.35 -14.53 12.05
N GLU A 76 12.01 -14.33 10.93
CA GLU A 76 12.87 -15.31 10.28
C GLU A 76 14.19 -14.66 9.84
N VAL A 77 15.33 -15.30 10.16
CA VAL A 77 16.63 -14.92 9.60
C VAL A 77 16.78 -15.67 8.29
N LEU A 78 16.61 -14.97 7.17
CA LEU A 78 16.67 -15.56 5.83
C LEU A 78 18.10 -15.83 5.38
N ASP A 79 19.04 -14.94 5.74
CA ASP A 79 20.47 -15.13 5.55
C ASP A 79 21.26 -14.56 6.75
N PRO A 80 21.94 -15.40 7.54
CA PRO A 80 22.70 -14.92 8.69
C PRO A 80 23.95 -14.11 8.29
N SER A 81 24.36 -14.08 7.02
CA SER A 81 25.53 -13.31 6.59
C SER A 81 25.30 -11.81 6.58
N HIS A 82 24.05 -11.34 6.61
CA HIS A 82 23.72 -9.92 6.60
C HIS A 82 22.65 -9.57 7.66
N PRO A 83 22.86 -8.55 8.51
CA PRO A 83 21.95 -8.23 9.62
C PRO A 83 20.56 -7.75 9.18
N LEU A 84 20.44 -7.28 7.93
CA LEU A 84 19.15 -6.87 7.35
C LEU A 84 18.43 -8.01 6.62
N MET A 85 19.06 -9.18 6.42
CA MET A 85 18.40 -10.29 5.74
C MET A 85 17.54 -11.09 6.72
N VAL A 86 16.59 -10.38 7.32
CA VAL A 86 15.64 -10.83 8.32
C VAL A 86 14.25 -10.37 7.89
N GLN A 87 13.31 -11.31 7.86
CA GLN A 87 11.89 -11.01 7.67
C GLN A 87 11.23 -10.82 9.02
N GLU A 88 10.48 -9.73 9.19
CA GLU A 88 9.68 -9.42 10.38
C GLU A 88 8.27 -9.05 9.94
N ALA A 89 7.24 -9.71 10.48
CA ALA A 89 5.85 -9.41 10.12
C ALA A 89 4.90 -9.66 11.30
N THR A 90 4.11 -8.65 11.65
CA THR A 90 3.03 -8.76 12.65
C THR A 90 1.79 -9.44 12.07
N SER A 91 1.61 -9.36 10.75
CA SER A 91 0.60 -10.10 10.01
C SER A 91 1.26 -10.87 8.87
N TYR A 92 1.32 -12.19 9.01
CA TYR A 92 2.12 -13.06 8.13
C TYR A 92 1.27 -14.16 7.51
N VAL A 93 1.43 -14.37 6.20
CA VAL A 93 0.80 -15.45 5.45
C VAL A 93 1.87 -16.47 5.07
N ALA A 94 1.78 -17.67 5.65
CA ALA A 94 2.77 -18.74 5.45
C ALA A 94 2.87 -19.20 3.99
N GLY A 95 4.05 -19.61 3.55
CA GLY A 95 4.28 -20.17 2.21
C GLY A 95 4.32 -19.15 1.06
N LEU A 96 4.34 -17.85 1.35
CA LEU A 96 4.74 -16.86 0.35
C LEU A 96 6.28 -16.83 0.25
N PRO A 97 6.85 -16.86 -0.97
CA PRO A 97 8.28 -16.65 -1.17
C PRO A 97 8.74 -15.32 -0.55
N ALA A 98 9.78 -15.36 0.29
CA ALA A 98 10.43 -14.17 0.81
C ALA A 98 11.66 -13.85 -0.05
N THR A 99 11.64 -12.73 -0.75
CA THR A 99 12.76 -12.29 -1.60
C THR A 99 12.91 -10.79 -1.49
N ALA A 100 14.11 -10.32 -1.15
CA ALA A 100 14.36 -8.89 -0.96
C ALA A 100 13.95 -8.06 -2.19
N TRP A 101 14.37 -8.50 -3.37
CA TRP A 101 14.09 -7.82 -4.64
C TRP A 101 13.35 -8.73 -5.62
N HIS A 102 12.29 -8.20 -6.19
CA HIS A 102 11.58 -8.83 -7.30
C HIS A 102 11.91 -8.11 -8.61
N ASP A 103 11.96 -8.85 -9.72
CA ASP A 103 12.15 -8.27 -11.03
C ASP A 103 10.86 -7.58 -11.51
N ALA A 104 10.81 -6.26 -11.34
CA ALA A 104 9.70 -5.41 -11.80
C ALA A 104 9.44 -5.57 -13.30
N SER A 105 10.48 -5.85 -14.11
CA SER A 105 10.38 -5.97 -15.56
C SER A 105 9.54 -7.18 -15.99
N LEU A 106 9.32 -8.18 -15.13
CA LEU A 106 8.42 -9.30 -15.42
C LEU A 106 6.95 -8.87 -15.43
N HIS A 107 6.62 -7.76 -14.78
CA HIS A 107 5.25 -7.28 -14.64
C HIS A 107 4.85 -6.33 -15.76
N LYS A 108 3.79 -6.70 -16.52
CA LYS A 108 3.24 -5.87 -17.61
C LYS A 108 2.82 -4.47 -17.13
N TRP A 109 2.28 -4.35 -15.92
CA TRP A 109 1.86 -3.08 -15.35
C TRP A 109 3.08 -2.18 -15.09
N ALA A 110 4.18 -2.72 -14.55
CA ALA A 110 5.39 -1.95 -14.25
C ALA A 110 6.01 -1.37 -15.52
N ARG A 111 6.17 -2.19 -16.57
CA ARG A 111 6.67 -1.71 -17.87
C ARG A 111 5.83 -0.57 -18.45
N LYS A 112 4.51 -0.66 -18.37
CA LYS A 112 3.63 0.44 -18.81
C LYS A 112 3.78 1.72 -18.00
N LEU A 113 4.08 1.60 -16.71
CA LEU A 113 4.38 2.77 -15.86
C LEU A 113 5.71 3.38 -16.24
N GLU A 114 6.75 2.56 -16.43
CA GLU A 114 8.06 3.03 -16.92
C GLU A 114 7.95 3.69 -18.31
N ASP A 115 7.13 3.16 -19.23
CA ASP A 115 6.96 3.75 -20.56
C ASP A 115 6.30 5.14 -20.54
N LYS A 116 5.51 5.43 -19.49
CA LYS A 116 4.69 6.65 -19.38
C LYS A 116 4.95 7.44 -18.11
N TRP A 117 6.10 7.23 -17.48
CA TRP A 117 6.41 7.78 -16.16
C TRP A 117 6.37 9.31 -16.14
N GLN A 118 6.69 9.96 -17.26
CA GLN A 118 6.63 11.41 -17.40
C GLN A 118 5.21 11.96 -17.20
N VAL A 119 4.17 11.17 -17.50
CA VAL A 119 2.77 11.58 -17.23
C VAL A 119 2.58 11.85 -15.73
N VAL A 120 3.11 10.95 -14.90
CA VAL A 120 3.04 11.04 -13.44
C VAL A 120 3.94 12.16 -12.92
N ARG A 121 5.20 12.21 -13.41
CA ARG A 121 6.16 13.26 -13.03
C ARG A 121 5.61 14.66 -13.34
N ASP A 122 5.13 14.88 -14.55
CA ASP A 122 4.70 16.21 -15.01
C ASP A 122 3.43 16.66 -14.28
N GLU A 123 2.53 15.73 -13.96
CA GLU A 123 1.35 16.03 -13.15
C GLU A 123 1.73 16.39 -11.71
N LEU A 124 2.68 15.67 -11.10
CA LEU A 124 3.24 16.03 -9.79
C LEU A 124 3.95 17.38 -9.82
N ALA A 125 4.84 17.61 -10.79
CA ALA A 125 5.60 18.85 -10.92
C ALA A 125 4.71 20.09 -11.06
N ALA A 126 3.60 19.98 -11.79
CA ALA A 126 2.63 21.06 -11.93
C ALA A 126 1.97 21.45 -10.60
N TRP A 127 1.75 20.49 -9.70
CA TRP A 127 1.24 20.75 -8.36
C TRP A 127 2.31 21.21 -7.38
N LEU A 128 3.55 20.71 -7.51
CA LEU A 128 4.68 21.18 -6.68
C LEU A 128 5.05 22.63 -6.98
N ALA A 129 4.83 23.11 -8.20
CA ALA A 129 5.01 24.51 -8.58
C ALA A 129 3.99 25.46 -7.90
N ASP A 130 2.90 24.92 -7.35
CA ASP A 130 1.83 25.66 -6.65
C ASP A 130 1.44 24.89 -5.38
N SER A 131 2.43 24.74 -4.49
CA SER A 131 2.33 23.91 -3.28
C SER A 131 1.29 24.44 -2.29
N GLU A 132 1.05 25.75 -2.24
CA GLU A 132 -0.01 26.35 -1.43
C GLU A 132 -1.39 25.91 -1.91
N ARG A 133 -1.63 25.92 -3.23
CA ARG A 133 -2.89 25.41 -3.77
C ARG A 133 -3.06 23.93 -3.53
N LEU A 134 -1.98 23.14 -3.66
CA LEU A 134 -2.02 21.71 -3.36
C LEU A 134 -2.40 21.48 -1.88
N ALA A 135 -1.78 22.20 -0.94
CA ALA A 135 -2.08 22.07 0.47
C ALA A 135 -3.51 22.53 0.82
N ALA A 136 -4.02 23.56 0.15
CA ALA A 136 -5.37 24.07 0.37
C ALA A 136 -6.48 23.16 -0.21
N GLN A 137 -6.19 22.43 -1.29
CA GLN A 137 -7.18 21.61 -2.00
C GLN A 137 -7.05 20.13 -1.73
N GLY A 138 -5.88 19.63 -1.36
CA GLY A 138 -5.63 18.20 -1.16
C GLY A 138 -5.96 17.74 0.26
N SER A 139 -6.15 16.43 0.40
CA SER A 139 -6.40 15.74 1.67
C SER A 139 -5.13 15.09 2.18
N GLY A 140 -4.70 15.36 3.41
CA GLY A 140 -3.52 14.70 4.01
C GLY A 140 -2.22 14.89 3.21
N VAL A 141 -2.07 16.01 2.50
CA VAL A 141 -0.92 16.29 1.63
C VAL A 141 0.34 16.47 2.46
N TRP A 142 1.36 15.66 2.17
CA TRP A 142 2.65 15.67 2.85
C TRP A 142 2.49 15.58 4.38
N ALA A 143 1.49 14.82 4.83
CA ALA A 143 1.29 14.56 6.24
C ALA A 143 2.54 13.87 6.81
N ALA A 144 2.99 14.34 7.97
CA ALA A 144 4.00 13.62 8.72
C ALA A 144 3.39 12.31 9.21
N THR A 145 4.14 11.22 9.11
CA THR A 145 3.76 9.99 9.82
C THR A 145 3.78 10.25 11.32
N ALA A 146 2.99 9.50 12.08
CA ALA A 146 3.05 9.54 13.54
C ALA A 146 4.50 9.42 14.03
N PRO A 147 4.90 10.13 15.11
CA PRO A 147 6.27 10.10 15.61
C PRO A 147 6.78 8.67 15.78
N GLY A 148 7.88 8.30 15.10
CA GLY A 148 8.39 6.93 15.10
C GLY A 148 9.18 6.53 13.85
N THR A 149 9.10 5.22 13.53
CA THR A 149 9.90 4.38 12.62
C THR A 149 10.52 5.03 11.38
N TYR A 150 9.83 5.98 10.74
CA TYR A 150 10.24 6.53 9.44
C TYR A 150 10.96 7.88 9.50
N GLY A 151 11.04 8.51 10.69
CA GLY A 151 11.66 9.81 10.88
C GLY A 151 10.88 11.00 10.26
N PRO A 152 11.26 12.25 10.55
CA PRO A 152 10.52 13.44 10.12
C PRO A 152 10.71 13.81 8.64
N GLY A 153 11.72 13.22 7.98
CA GLY A 153 12.08 13.55 6.60
C GLY A 153 11.17 12.93 5.55
N TRP A 154 10.35 11.94 5.90
CA TRP A 154 9.48 11.24 4.98
C TRP A 154 8.03 11.69 5.12
N LYS A 155 7.38 11.97 3.98
CA LYS A 155 6.01 12.46 3.92
C LYS A 155 5.28 11.87 2.73
N THR A 156 3.96 11.66 2.87
CA THR A 156 3.13 11.01 1.85
C THR A 156 2.01 11.92 1.34
N LEU A 157 1.53 11.66 0.13
CA LEU A 157 0.31 12.24 -0.45
C LEU A 157 -0.55 11.09 -0.98
N PRO A 158 -1.63 10.69 -0.27
CA PRO A 158 -2.42 9.52 -0.61
C PRO A 158 -3.29 9.71 -1.85
N LEU A 159 -3.36 8.70 -2.72
CA LEU A 159 -4.27 8.67 -3.89
C LEU A 159 -5.28 7.53 -3.78
N CYS A 160 -4.88 6.40 -3.21
CA CYS A 160 -5.70 5.22 -3.03
C CYS A 160 -5.30 4.50 -1.75
N ASP A 161 -6.29 4.15 -0.93
CA ASP A 161 -6.14 3.28 0.23
C ASP A 161 -7.06 2.07 0.07
N ARG A 162 -6.54 0.86 0.30
CA ARG A 162 -7.26 -0.42 0.21
C ARG A 162 -8.23 -0.49 -0.97
N THR A 163 -7.72 -0.21 -2.17
CA THR A 163 -8.43 -0.21 -3.48
C THR A 163 -9.49 0.89 -3.68
N VAL A 164 -9.69 1.77 -2.69
CA VAL A 164 -10.60 2.91 -2.73
C VAL A 164 -9.79 4.17 -3.03
N TRP A 165 -10.17 4.92 -4.05
CA TRP A 165 -9.50 6.18 -4.41
C TRP A 165 -9.95 7.31 -3.49
N ASP A 166 -9.01 8.17 -3.08
CA ASP A 166 -9.33 9.39 -2.33
C ASP A 166 -10.05 10.38 -3.24
N ASP A 167 -11.27 10.78 -2.87
CA ASP A 167 -12.13 11.63 -3.69
C ASP A 167 -11.46 12.95 -4.09
N THR A 168 -10.63 13.49 -3.19
CA THR A 168 -9.99 14.79 -3.34
C THR A 168 -8.73 14.68 -4.17
N ASN A 169 -7.72 13.98 -3.66
CA ASN A 169 -6.41 13.87 -4.27
C ASN A 169 -6.48 13.13 -5.61
N ALA A 170 -7.29 12.08 -5.76
CA ALA A 170 -7.40 11.41 -7.05
C ALA A 170 -7.95 12.36 -8.13
N ALA A 171 -8.87 13.25 -7.78
CA ALA A 171 -9.36 14.28 -8.70
C ALA A 171 -8.31 15.36 -9.04
N LEU A 172 -7.32 15.58 -8.16
CA LEU A 172 -6.17 16.45 -8.43
C LEU A 172 -5.12 15.79 -9.35
N PHE A 173 -5.00 14.45 -9.30
CA PHE A 173 -4.06 13.65 -10.09
C PHE A 173 -4.73 12.69 -11.09
N PRO A 174 -5.65 13.15 -11.95
CA PRO A 174 -6.50 12.27 -12.73
C PRO A 174 -5.75 11.50 -13.82
N ARG A 175 -4.63 12.01 -14.35
CA ARG A 175 -3.83 11.28 -15.36
C ARG A 175 -3.00 10.18 -14.72
N THR A 176 -2.51 10.40 -13.50
CA THR A 176 -1.86 9.38 -12.69
C THR A 176 -2.83 8.24 -12.38
N CYS A 177 -4.06 8.56 -11.94
CA CYS A 177 -5.11 7.57 -11.70
C CYS A 177 -5.50 6.81 -12.99
N GLU A 178 -5.68 7.50 -14.12
CA GLU A 178 -5.95 6.86 -15.43
C GLU A 178 -4.83 5.91 -15.84
N LEU A 179 -3.56 6.29 -15.62
CA LEU A 179 -2.41 5.45 -15.95
C LEU A 179 -2.38 4.19 -15.08
N LEU A 180 -2.54 4.33 -13.75
CA LEU A 180 -2.57 3.19 -12.83
C LEU A 180 -3.69 2.20 -13.20
N HIS A 181 -4.90 2.74 -13.47
CA HIS A 181 -6.05 1.94 -13.86
C HIS A 181 -5.83 1.21 -15.21
N SER A 182 -5.43 1.94 -16.26
CA SER A 182 -5.23 1.37 -17.61
C SER A 182 -4.01 0.43 -17.70
N ALA A 183 -3.01 0.62 -16.84
CA ALA A 183 -1.89 -0.30 -16.68
C ALA A 183 -2.30 -1.62 -15.99
N LYS A 184 -3.47 -1.66 -15.34
CA LYS A 184 -3.95 -2.77 -14.51
C LYS A 184 -2.99 -3.10 -13.37
N VAL A 185 -2.52 -2.05 -12.68
CA VAL A 185 -1.72 -2.23 -11.46
C VAL A 185 -2.60 -2.95 -10.43
N PRO A 186 -2.14 -4.05 -9.81
CA PRO A 186 -2.85 -4.71 -8.71
C PRO A 186 -2.68 -3.94 -7.41
N VAL A 187 -3.07 -2.67 -7.44
CA VAL A 187 -2.86 -1.68 -6.38
C VAL A 187 -3.73 -2.02 -5.17
N VAL A 188 -3.10 -2.04 -4.00
CA VAL A 188 -3.75 -2.01 -2.68
C VAL A 188 -3.76 -0.57 -2.20
N GLU A 189 -2.60 0.09 -2.21
CA GLU A 189 -2.42 1.50 -1.88
C GLU A 189 -1.57 2.18 -2.96
N ALA A 190 -1.86 3.46 -3.24
CA ALA A 190 -1.03 4.30 -4.08
C ALA A 190 -0.90 5.70 -3.48
N PHE A 191 0.33 6.20 -3.43
CA PHE A 191 0.61 7.52 -2.90
C PHE A 191 1.93 8.06 -3.43
N PHE A 192 2.06 9.39 -3.50
CA PHE A 192 3.37 9.99 -3.70
C PHE A 192 4.14 9.95 -2.38
N SER A 193 5.41 9.60 -2.46
CA SER A 193 6.34 9.65 -1.34
C SER A 193 7.40 10.71 -1.61
N SER A 194 7.56 11.62 -0.65
CA SER A 194 8.67 12.57 -0.61
C SER A 194 9.64 12.20 0.51
N MET A 195 10.93 12.42 0.24
CA MET A 195 11.99 12.24 1.22
C MET A 195 12.91 13.48 1.21
N ALA A 196 12.98 14.17 2.34
CA ALA A 196 13.71 15.42 2.51
C ALA A 196 15.22 15.26 2.20
N PRO A 197 15.91 16.36 1.83
CA PRO A 197 17.37 16.36 1.71
C PRO A 197 18.04 15.87 2.98
N ARG A 198 19.21 15.25 2.85
CA ARG A 198 20.07 14.82 3.97
C ARG A 198 19.32 14.04 5.05
N SER A 199 18.46 13.10 4.65
CA SER A 199 17.62 12.31 5.56
C SER A 199 17.86 10.81 5.41
N THR A 200 17.56 10.08 6.48
CA THR A 200 17.68 8.61 6.53
C THR A 200 16.49 8.04 7.27
N ILE A 201 15.95 6.95 6.72
CA ILE A 201 14.99 6.08 7.39
C ILE A 201 15.77 4.88 7.90
N ALA A 202 15.74 4.65 9.22
CA ALA A 202 16.46 3.54 9.85
C ALA A 202 15.91 2.17 9.41
N PRO A 203 16.67 1.08 9.59
CA PRO A 203 16.18 -0.28 9.33
C PRO A 203 14.83 -0.59 9.98
N HIS A 204 13.86 -1.03 9.19
CA HIS A 204 12.52 -1.39 9.64
C HIS A 204 11.87 -2.42 8.72
N SER A 205 10.70 -2.91 9.14
CA SER A 205 9.78 -3.70 8.32
C SER A 205 8.39 -3.06 8.36
N ASP A 206 7.63 -3.21 7.28
CA ASP A 206 6.23 -2.76 7.15
C ASP A 206 5.23 -3.71 7.82
N GLY A 207 5.69 -4.83 8.38
CA GLY A 207 4.90 -5.70 9.23
C GLY A 207 3.98 -6.68 8.52
N CYS A 208 4.00 -6.77 7.17
CA CYS A 208 3.23 -7.77 6.43
C CYS A 208 3.94 -8.27 5.17
N ASN A 209 3.86 -9.59 4.89
CA ASN A 209 4.56 -10.23 3.76
C ASN A 209 3.67 -10.47 2.53
N PHE A 210 2.36 -10.22 2.64
CA PHE A 210 1.39 -10.47 1.58
C PHE A 210 1.14 -9.25 0.68
N VAL A 211 1.86 -8.16 0.92
CA VAL A 211 1.89 -6.96 0.11
C VAL A 211 3.35 -6.63 -0.19
N LEU A 212 3.69 -6.52 -1.48
CA LEU A 212 4.98 -6.02 -1.95
C LEU A 212 4.90 -4.52 -2.17
N THR A 213 6.04 -3.84 -2.16
CA THR A 213 6.14 -2.41 -2.42
C THR A 213 6.87 -2.15 -3.72
N ALA A 214 6.29 -1.29 -4.56
CA ALA A 214 6.88 -0.84 -5.80
C ALA A 214 7.09 0.67 -5.79
N HIS A 215 8.28 1.13 -6.20
CA HIS A 215 8.59 2.55 -6.36
C HIS A 215 8.85 2.86 -7.82
N LEU A 216 8.17 3.86 -8.37
CA LEU A 216 8.52 4.49 -9.64
C LEU A 216 9.22 5.82 -9.36
N GLY A 217 10.47 5.96 -9.82
CA GLY A 217 11.22 7.22 -9.70
C GLY A 217 10.58 8.34 -10.53
N LEU A 218 10.38 9.52 -9.92
CA LEU A 218 9.77 10.68 -10.59
C LEU A 218 10.70 11.89 -10.63
N VAL A 219 11.28 12.24 -9.49
CA VAL A 219 12.29 13.29 -9.36
C VAL A 219 13.30 12.77 -8.36
N VAL A 220 14.38 12.17 -8.85
CA VAL A 220 15.36 11.46 -8.04
C VAL A 220 16.72 12.13 -8.17
N PRO A 221 17.14 12.89 -7.14
CA PRO A 221 18.52 13.39 -7.05
C PRO A 221 19.54 12.26 -6.95
N GLU A 222 20.76 12.50 -7.42
CA GLU A 222 21.90 11.59 -7.20
C GLU A 222 22.16 11.41 -5.69
N GLY A 223 22.48 10.19 -5.27
CA GLY A 223 22.69 9.87 -3.85
C GLY A 223 21.44 9.43 -3.07
N CYS A 224 20.34 9.10 -3.77
CA CYS A 224 19.19 8.45 -3.16
C CYS A 224 19.28 6.91 -3.31
N GLU A 225 19.30 6.17 -2.20
CA GLU A 225 19.44 4.71 -2.20
C GLU A 225 18.43 3.99 -1.28
N LEU A 226 18.02 2.79 -1.70
CA LEU A 226 17.22 1.85 -0.93
C LEU A 226 18.03 0.59 -0.67
N ASN A 227 18.09 0.14 0.58
CA ASN A 227 18.72 -1.10 0.98
C ASN A 227 17.65 -2.06 1.47
N VAL A 228 17.49 -3.22 0.82
CA VAL A 228 16.55 -4.27 1.25
C VAL A 228 17.33 -5.55 1.44
N GLY A 229 17.29 -6.12 2.65
CA GLY A 229 18.01 -7.36 2.92
C GLY A 229 19.55 -7.25 2.87
N GLY A 230 20.12 -6.05 2.73
CA GLY A 230 21.55 -5.83 2.53
C GLY A 230 21.97 -5.51 1.10
N GLU A 231 21.06 -5.65 0.13
CA GLU A 231 21.32 -5.25 -1.24
C GLU A 231 20.82 -3.81 -1.46
N ARG A 232 21.77 -2.92 -1.77
CA ARG A 232 21.52 -1.50 -2.06
C ARG A 232 21.25 -1.27 -3.54
N ARG A 233 20.20 -0.52 -3.85
CA ARG A 233 19.86 -0.08 -5.21
C ARG A 233 19.55 1.43 -5.21
N PRO A 234 20.16 2.23 -6.10
CA PRO A 234 19.77 3.61 -6.28
C PRO A 234 18.39 3.69 -6.94
N TRP A 235 17.61 4.71 -6.60
CA TRP A 235 16.47 5.07 -7.45
C TRP A 235 16.97 5.72 -8.73
N ALA A 236 16.18 5.62 -9.80
CA ALA A 236 16.40 6.34 -11.03
C ALA A 236 15.06 6.83 -11.59
N ASP A 237 15.09 8.00 -12.23
CA ASP A 237 13.94 8.57 -12.90
C ASP A 237 13.35 7.59 -13.92
N GLY A 238 12.04 7.37 -13.85
CA GLY A 238 11.29 6.48 -14.73
C GLY A 238 11.57 4.98 -14.56
N LYS A 239 12.33 4.58 -13.54
CA LYS A 239 12.58 3.17 -13.23
C LYS A 239 11.74 2.68 -12.08
N ALA A 240 11.16 1.50 -12.27
CA ALA A 240 10.37 0.79 -11.28
C ALA A 240 11.27 -0.17 -10.47
N MET A 241 11.12 -0.14 -9.16
CA MET A 241 11.69 -1.10 -8.23
C MET A 241 10.53 -1.87 -7.58
N LEU A 242 10.70 -3.16 -7.31
CA LEU A 242 9.72 -4.00 -6.61
C LEU A 242 10.45 -4.83 -5.56
N PHE A 243 9.99 -4.78 -4.31
CA PHE A 243 10.68 -5.37 -3.17
C PHE A 243 9.70 -5.78 -2.07
N ASP A 244 10.15 -6.69 -1.22
CA ASP A 244 9.40 -7.17 -0.07
C ASP A 244 9.76 -6.35 1.17
N THR A 245 8.83 -5.51 1.63
CA THR A 245 9.05 -4.65 2.81
C THR A 245 8.79 -5.36 4.14
N SER A 246 8.45 -6.65 4.14
CA SER A 246 8.54 -7.47 5.34
C SER A 246 9.98 -7.84 5.69
N ILE A 247 10.90 -7.75 4.74
CA ILE A 247 12.34 -7.88 4.98
C ILE A 247 12.89 -6.53 5.44
N LEU A 248 13.81 -6.54 6.41
CA LEU A 248 14.38 -5.32 6.94
C LEU A 248 15.02 -4.48 5.82
N HIS A 249 14.63 -3.21 5.80
CA HIS A 249 15.05 -2.27 4.79
C HIS A 249 15.24 -0.86 5.37
N GLU A 250 16.06 -0.07 4.70
CA GLU A 250 16.39 1.31 5.06
C GLU A 250 16.51 2.16 3.80
N ALA A 251 16.24 3.45 3.92
CA ALA A 251 16.28 4.39 2.81
C ALA A 251 17.12 5.62 3.16
N ARG A 252 17.84 6.15 2.17
CA ARG A 252 18.64 7.37 2.31
C ARG A 252 18.37 8.35 1.18
N ASN A 253 18.38 9.63 1.52
CA ASN A 253 18.51 10.73 0.58
C ASN A 253 19.70 11.57 1.02
N ASP A 254 20.87 11.30 0.43
CA ASP A 254 22.10 12.04 0.71
C ASP A 254 22.22 13.33 -0.10
N ALA A 255 21.27 13.62 -1.00
CA ALA A 255 21.28 14.81 -1.81
C ALA A 255 20.86 16.07 -1.04
N ASP A 256 21.12 17.22 -1.66
CA ASP A 256 20.67 18.54 -1.19
C ASP A 256 19.26 18.92 -1.67
N SER A 257 18.55 18.00 -2.30
CA SER A 257 17.18 18.21 -2.81
C SER A 257 16.25 17.04 -2.47
N THR A 258 14.94 17.33 -2.47
CA THR A 258 13.90 16.36 -2.12
C THR A 258 13.75 15.30 -3.21
N ARG A 259 13.68 14.03 -2.82
CA ARG A 259 13.35 12.92 -3.72
C ARG A 259 11.84 12.69 -3.74
N TYR A 260 11.27 12.53 -4.93
CA TYR A 260 9.87 12.13 -5.13
C TYR A 260 9.77 10.82 -5.91
N VAL A 261 8.96 9.89 -5.39
CA VAL A 261 8.61 8.63 -6.05
C VAL A 261 7.09 8.42 -5.99
N LEU A 262 6.52 7.72 -6.96
CA LEU A 262 5.20 7.11 -6.79
C LEU A 262 5.40 5.76 -6.11
N MET A 263 4.86 5.61 -4.90
CA MET A 263 4.87 4.37 -4.15
C MET A 263 3.55 3.64 -4.36
N LEU A 264 3.65 2.35 -4.67
CA LEU A 264 2.52 1.46 -4.90
C LEU A 264 2.69 0.25 -4.00
N ARG A 265 1.66 -0.09 -3.25
CA ARG A 265 1.60 -1.35 -2.54
C ARG A 265 0.73 -2.31 -3.32
N VAL A 266 1.24 -3.50 -3.59
CA VAL A 266 0.61 -4.47 -4.49
C VAL A 266 0.56 -5.84 -3.83
N TYR A 267 -0.53 -6.57 -4.05
CA TYR A 267 -0.64 -7.92 -3.48
C TYR A 267 0.50 -8.82 -3.96
N HIS A 268 1.05 -9.61 -3.03
CA HIS A 268 2.06 -10.61 -3.33
C HIS A 268 1.52 -11.60 -4.39
N PRO A 269 2.28 -11.92 -5.46
CA PRO A 269 1.80 -12.77 -6.56
C PRO A 269 1.43 -14.20 -6.10
N GLY A 270 2.04 -14.68 -5.02
CA GLY A 270 1.72 -15.94 -4.34
C GLY A 270 0.40 -15.97 -3.56
N LEU A 271 -0.36 -14.87 -3.48
CA LEU A 271 -1.74 -14.89 -3.02
C LEU A 271 -2.71 -15.22 -4.15
N SER A 272 -3.59 -16.17 -3.91
CA SER A 272 -4.76 -16.43 -4.75
C SER A 272 -5.75 -15.25 -4.73
N ALA A 273 -6.61 -15.17 -5.75
CA ALA A 273 -7.63 -14.13 -5.81
C ALA A 273 -8.60 -14.18 -4.61
N LEU A 274 -8.89 -15.38 -4.09
CA LEU A 274 -9.77 -15.56 -2.93
C LEU A 274 -9.09 -15.10 -1.63
N GLU A 275 -7.80 -15.41 -1.44
CA GLU A 275 -7.07 -14.95 -0.26
C GLU A 275 -6.97 -13.42 -0.20
N ARG A 276 -6.81 -12.75 -1.35
CA ARG A 276 -6.83 -11.27 -1.41
C ARG A 276 -8.16 -10.71 -0.93
N LYS A 277 -9.28 -11.28 -1.38
CA LYS A 277 -10.62 -10.90 -0.94
C LYS A 277 -10.87 -11.19 0.53
N ALA A 278 -10.42 -12.35 1.02
CA ALA A 278 -10.53 -12.72 2.43
C ALA A 278 -9.71 -11.76 3.31
N MET A 279 -8.48 -11.42 2.90
CA MET A 279 -7.65 -10.43 3.60
C MET A 279 -8.30 -9.05 3.60
N GLN A 280 -8.92 -8.64 2.48
CA GLN A 280 -9.66 -7.39 2.43
C GLN A 280 -10.86 -7.37 3.40
N LEU A 281 -11.60 -8.48 3.48
CA LEU A 281 -12.68 -8.62 4.45
C LEU A 281 -12.16 -8.50 5.89
N VAL A 282 -11.03 -9.15 6.22
CA VAL A 282 -10.37 -9.00 7.53
C VAL A 282 -10.12 -7.52 7.82
N PHE A 283 -9.48 -6.78 6.91
CA PHE A 283 -9.21 -5.35 7.12
C PHE A 283 -10.47 -4.51 7.27
N ASP A 284 -11.47 -4.72 6.43
CA ASP A 284 -12.71 -3.94 6.53
C ASP A 284 -13.45 -4.22 7.83
N THR A 285 -13.45 -5.48 8.32
CA THR A 285 -14.09 -5.82 9.60
C THR A 285 -13.33 -5.33 10.82
N LEU A 286 -12.03 -5.04 10.70
CA LEU A 286 -11.26 -4.39 11.75
C LEU A 286 -11.60 -2.89 11.86
N ASP A 287 -11.90 -2.25 10.73
CA ASP A 287 -12.26 -0.83 10.66
C ASP A 287 -13.76 -0.58 10.91
N GLU A 288 -14.61 -1.49 10.44
CA GLU A 288 -16.07 -1.47 10.56
C GLU A 288 -16.57 -2.77 11.24
N PRO A 289 -16.34 -2.96 12.57
CA PRO A 289 -16.73 -4.18 13.27
C PRO A 289 -18.24 -4.47 13.26
N GLU A 290 -19.08 -3.46 12.99
CA GLU A 290 -20.52 -3.59 12.79
C GLU A 290 -20.88 -4.48 11.59
N LEU A 291 -20.00 -4.62 10.59
CA LEU A 291 -20.18 -5.55 9.47
C LEU A 291 -20.37 -6.99 9.96
N LEU A 292 -19.71 -7.35 11.06
CA LEU A 292 -19.82 -8.68 11.68
C LEU A 292 -21.18 -8.94 12.35
N ALA A 293 -22.01 -7.91 12.52
CA ALA A 293 -23.36 -8.04 13.08
C ALA A 293 -24.47 -8.14 12.01
N ASP A 294 -24.12 -7.98 10.72
CA ASP A 294 -25.08 -8.01 9.61
C ASP A 294 -24.78 -9.17 8.62
N PRO A 295 -25.45 -10.33 8.80
CA PRO A 295 -25.30 -11.46 7.90
C PRO A 295 -25.73 -11.18 6.45
N ALA A 296 -26.64 -10.22 6.21
CA ALA A 296 -27.02 -9.84 4.86
C ALA A 296 -25.91 -9.04 4.19
N ALA A 297 -25.31 -8.09 4.90
CA ALA A 297 -24.14 -7.36 4.42
C ALA A 297 -22.96 -8.28 4.11
N LEU A 298 -22.70 -9.31 4.93
CA LEU A 298 -21.65 -10.30 4.65
C LEU A 298 -21.93 -11.13 3.40
N ARG A 299 -23.17 -11.58 3.18
CA ARG A 299 -23.55 -12.30 1.94
C ARG A 299 -23.36 -11.44 0.69
N GLU A 300 -23.58 -10.14 0.80
CA GLU A 300 -23.45 -9.18 -0.30
C GLU A 300 -22.10 -8.44 -0.33
N TYR A 301 -21.17 -8.79 0.57
CA TYR A 301 -19.93 -8.04 0.81
C TYR A 301 -19.16 -7.77 -0.48
N ASP A 302 -18.99 -8.82 -1.29
CA ASP A 302 -18.24 -8.79 -2.53
C ASP A 302 -18.86 -7.83 -3.57
N ALA A 303 -20.20 -7.75 -3.60
CA ALA A 303 -20.92 -6.82 -4.47
C ALA A 303 -20.84 -5.38 -3.96
N ARG A 304 -20.99 -5.19 -2.64
CA ARG A 304 -20.84 -3.89 -1.96
C ARG A 304 -19.44 -3.31 -2.18
N ARG A 305 -18.39 -4.14 -2.03
CA ARG A 305 -17.02 -3.71 -2.26
C ARG A 305 -16.72 -3.32 -3.70
N ARG A 306 -17.17 -4.11 -4.67
CA ARG A 306 -17.05 -3.73 -6.09
C ARG A 306 -17.77 -2.43 -6.40
N ALA A 307 -18.93 -2.18 -5.80
CA ALA A 307 -19.66 -0.93 -5.96
C ALA A 307 -18.88 0.26 -5.36
N LEU A 308 -18.29 0.10 -4.17
CA LEU A 308 -17.44 1.12 -3.54
C LEU A 308 -16.19 1.43 -4.38
N GLU A 309 -15.45 0.42 -4.81
CA GLU A 309 -14.27 0.58 -5.69
C GLU A 309 -14.63 1.23 -7.03
N ALA A 310 -15.82 0.94 -7.56
CA ALA A 310 -16.31 1.58 -8.79
C ALA A 310 -16.69 3.04 -8.57
N ALA A 311 -17.40 3.34 -7.49
CA ALA A 311 -17.85 4.69 -7.14
C ALA A 311 -16.66 5.62 -6.87
N SER A 312 -15.63 5.15 -6.16
CA SER A 312 -14.45 5.95 -5.84
C SER A 312 -13.65 6.41 -7.06
N ARG A 313 -13.86 5.81 -8.25
CA ARG A 313 -13.21 6.29 -9.49
C ARG A 313 -13.85 7.53 -10.08
N ALA A 314 -15.12 7.78 -9.77
CA ALA A 314 -15.90 8.83 -10.40
C ALA A 314 -15.25 10.23 -10.32
N PRO A 315 -14.66 10.67 -9.19
CA PRO A 315 -14.05 12.00 -9.09
C PRO A 315 -12.94 12.24 -10.12
N TRP A 316 -12.01 11.30 -10.26
CA TRP A 316 -10.88 11.47 -11.17
C TRP A 316 -11.27 11.22 -12.63
N GLU A 317 -12.23 10.34 -12.92
CA GLU A 317 -12.79 10.15 -14.26
C GLU A 317 -13.47 11.44 -14.76
N GLN A 318 -14.23 12.11 -13.89
CA GLN A 318 -14.88 13.38 -14.18
C GLN A 318 -13.86 14.51 -14.37
N ALA A 319 -12.85 14.61 -13.50
CA ALA A 319 -11.78 15.60 -13.62
C ALA A 319 -11.01 15.45 -14.94
N LEU A 320 -10.71 14.21 -15.32
CA LEU A 320 -10.07 13.88 -16.60
C LEU A 320 -10.92 14.34 -17.80
N ALA A 321 -12.22 14.05 -17.79
CA ALA A 321 -13.15 14.45 -18.84
C ALA A 321 -13.27 15.99 -18.95
N ALA A 322 -13.28 16.69 -17.82
CA ALA A 322 -13.30 18.15 -17.77
C ALA A 322 -12.01 18.76 -18.35
N GLY A 323 -10.84 18.17 -18.04
CA GLY A 323 -9.55 18.56 -18.62
C GLY A 323 -9.51 18.41 -20.14
N LYS A 324 -9.98 17.27 -20.67
CA LYS A 324 -10.08 17.02 -22.12
C LYS A 324 -10.95 18.06 -22.84
N ARG A 325 -12.08 18.48 -22.24
CA ARG A 325 -12.96 19.53 -22.79
C ARG A 325 -12.30 20.91 -22.83
N LYS A 326 -11.55 21.30 -21.79
CA LYS A 326 -10.82 22.58 -21.77
C LYS A 326 -9.72 22.63 -22.85
N GLY A 327 -8.98 21.55 -23.04
CA GLY A 327 -7.98 21.43 -24.11
C GLY A 327 -8.56 21.55 -25.52
N ALA A 328 -9.71 20.91 -25.77
CA ALA A 328 -10.39 20.96 -27.08
C ALA A 328 -10.93 22.36 -27.44
N LYS A 329 -11.41 23.13 -26.45
CA LYS A 329 -11.86 24.53 -26.65
C LYS A 329 -10.69 25.49 -26.85
N GLY A 330 -9.57 25.30 -26.13
CA GLY A 330 -8.35 26.10 -26.31
C GLY A 330 -7.65 25.88 -27.67
N GLY A 331 -7.71 24.66 -28.21
CA GLY A 331 -7.15 24.31 -29.52
C GLY A 331 -7.88 24.94 -30.71
N LYS A 332 -9.19 25.20 -30.60
CA LYS A 332 -9.97 25.85 -31.68
C LYS A 332 -9.79 27.37 -31.76
N ALA A 333 -9.24 28.01 -30.73
CA ALA A 333 -9.05 29.47 -30.70
C ALA A 333 -7.77 29.96 -31.43
N LYS A 334 -6.82 29.07 -31.76
CA LYS A 334 -5.57 29.44 -32.46
C LYS A 334 -5.64 29.39 -34.00
N GLY A 335 -6.82 29.17 -34.60
CA GLY A 335 -7.00 28.95 -36.04
C GLY A 335 -7.67 30.06 -36.84
N ARG A 336 -7.79 31.30 -36.32
CA ARG A 336 -8.36 32.44 -37.06
C ARG A 336 -7.58 33.73 -36.81
N ARG A 337 -6.43 33.86 -37.47
CA ARG A 337 -5.89 35.14 -37.92
C ARG A 337 -5.39 34.93 -39.34
N ARG A 338 -6.13 35.46 -40.31
CA ARG A 338 -5.68 35.80 -41.66
C ARG A 338 -6.11 37.23 -41.89
#